data_AF-A0A1Y4B780-F1
#
_entry.id   AF-A0A1Y4B780-F1
#
_cell.length_a   1.000
_cell.length_b   1.000
_cell.length_c   1.000
_cell.angle_alpha   90.00
_cell.angle_beta   90.00
_cell.angle_gamma   90.00
#
_symmetry.space_group_name_H-M   'P 1'
#
loop_
_entity.id
_entity.type
_entity.pdbx_description
1 polymer ?
#
loop_
_entity_poly.entity_id
_entity_poly.type
_entity_poly.pdbx_seq_one_letter_code
_entity_poly.pdbx_strand_id
1 'polypeptide(L)'
;MERLMVKYEEMFVPKKTCTIDRFGRADDCEPCDSVCESDCKNCVIQECFTRLGEYEGTGLTPERIRELDRLYSEKYREVAKLRRRDTPVKVKPLEIYHPVGYRVGQCSKCENIVRDYMKFCFECGCRLEWGSWEERQKWKDRMLQNFMKKGRR
;
A
#
# COMPACT_ATOMS: atom_id res chain seq x y z
N MET A 1 2.78 12.25 -26.45
CA MET A 1 4.10 12.91 -26.45
C MET A 1 4.87 12.37 -27.63
N GLU A 2 5.45 13.24 -28.45
CA GLU A 2 6.34 12.80 -29.54
C GLU A 2 7.65 12.31 -28.93
N ARG A 3 8.18 11.18 -29.43
CA ARG A 3 9.44 10.61 -28.96
C ARG A 3 10.62 11.46 -29.44
N LEU A 4 11.40 12.00 -28.51
CA LEU A 4 12.54 12.86 -28.80
C LEU A 4 13.83 12.06 -29.01
N MET A 5 13.94 10.87 -28.44
CA MET A 5 15.16 10.07 -28.45
C MET A 5 15.04 8.85 -29.38
N VAL A 6 16.06 8.62 -30.21
CA VAL A 6 16.18 7.42 -31.05
C VAL A 6 17.38 6.59 -30.61
N LYS A 7 17.28 5.27 -30.75
CA LYS A 7 18.39 4.37 -30.45
C LYS A 7 19.31 4.30 -31.67
N TYR A 8 20.58 4.58 -31.48
CA TYR A 8 21.64 4.43 -32.47
C TYR A 8 22.77 3.62 -31.82
N GLU A 9 23.13 2.48 -32.44
CA GLU A 9 24.00 1.47 -31.83
C GLU A 9 23.50 1.04 -30.43
N GLU A 10 24.24 1.39 -29.38
CA GLU A 10 23.93 1.09 -27.97
C GLU A 10 23.52 2.33 -27.16
N MET A 11 23.35 3.47 -27.82
CA MET A 11 23.14 4.77 -27.19
C MET A 11 21.84 5.42 -27.64
N PHE A 12 21.29 6.29 -26.79
CA PHE A 12 20.19 7.18 -27.19
C PHE A 12 20.72 8.53 -27.61
N VAL A 13 20.22 9.01 -28.74
CA VAL A 13 20.58 10.29 -29.32
C VAL A 13 19.33 11.07 -29.70
N PRO A 14 19.35 12.41 -29.65
CA PRO A 14 18.20 13.21 -30.06
C PRO A 14 17.83 12.96 -31.52
N LYS A 15 16.56 12.70 -31.78
CA LYS A 15 16.05 12.46 -33.15
C LYS A 15 16.34 13.64 -34.10
N LYS A 16 16.44 14.86 -33.56
CA LYS A 16 16.74 16.08 -34.34
C LYS A 16 18.18 16.17 -34.81
N THR A 17 19.10 15.42 -34.22
CA THR A 17 20.51 15.38 -34.61
C THR A 17 20.84 14.17 -35.49
N CYS A 18 19.83 13.42 -35.93
CA CYS A 18 20.00 12.24 -36.77
C CYS A 18 19.17 12.34 -38.05
N THR A 19 19.70 11.78 -39.14
CA THR A 19 18.91 11.37 -40.30
C THR A 19 18.17 10.07 -39.95
N ILE A 20 16.89 10.02 -40.29
CA ILE A 20 16.01 8.89 -39.98
C ILE A 20 15.67 8.17 -41.27
N ASP A 21 15.96 6.87 -41.33
CA ASP A 21 15.66 6.00 -42.47
C ASP A 21 14.15 5.82 -42.66
N ARG A 22 13.76 5.22 -43.79
CA ARG A 22 12.35 4.91 -44.10
C ARG A 22 11.68 3.95 -43.11
N PHE A 23 12.46 3.28 -42.26
CA PHE A 23 12.00 2.33 -41.24
C PHE A 23 11.97 2.96 -39.84
N GLY A 24 12.25 4.27 -39.71
CA GLY A 24 12.24 4.98 -38.44
C GLY A 24 13.46 4.76 -37.55
N ARG A 25 14.55 4.22 -38.11
CA ARG A 25 15.85 4.02 -37.43
C ARG A 25 16.79 5.17 -37.77
N ALA A 26 17.73 5.43 -36.88
CA ALA A 26 18.80 6.39 -37.15
C ALA A 26 19.76 5.82 -38.22
N ASP A 27 20.10 6.64 -39.21
CA ASP A 27 20.99 6.31 -40.34
C ASP A 27 22.37 6.96 -40.11
N ASP A 28 22.42 8.29 -40.03
CA ASP A 28 23.57 9.05 -39.55
C ASP A 28 23.15 9.89 -38.33
N CYS A 29 24.03 10.03 -37.34
CA CYS A 29 23.80 10.86 -36.16
C CYS A 29 25.00 11.74 -35.86
N GLU A 30 24.75 12.98 -35.48
CA GLU A 30 25.76 13.86 -34.88
C GLU A 30 25.80 13.59 -33.36
N PRO A 31 26.83 12.88 -32.84
CA PRO A 31 27.00 12.65 -31.41
C PRO A 31 27.39 13.94 -30.68
N CYS A 32 27.43 13.91 -29.34
CA CYS A 32 27.84 15.08 -28.56
C CYS A 32 29.32 15.42 -28.70
N ASP A 33 30.12 14.71 -29.49
CA ASP A 33 31.60 14.76 -29.54
C ASP A 33 32.16 16.19 -29.62
N SER A 34 31.42 17.14 -30.21
CA SER A 34 31.80 18.55 -30.27
C SER A 34 31.71 19.32 -28.94
N VAL A 35 30.92 18.80 -27.99
CA VAL A 35 30.68 19.36 -26.64
C VAL A 35 31.43 18.55 -25.57
N CYS A 36 31.61 17.25 -25.78
CA CYS A 36 32.24 16.36 -24.82
C CYS A 36 33.74 16.15 -25.20
N GLU A 37 34.67 16.79 -24.47
CA GLU A 37 36.14 16.76 -24.74
C GLU A 37 36.82 15.37 -24.55
N SER A 38 36.06 14.32 -24.22
CA SER A 38 36.55 12.94 -23.97
C SER A 38 35.46 11.90 -24.25
N ASP A 39 35.81 10.60 -24.22
CA ASP A 39 34.96 9.42 -24.49
C ASP A 39 33.44 9.67 -24.40
N CYS A 40 32.83 10.01 -25.55
CA CYS A 40 31.41 10.36 -25.65
C CYS A 40 30.48 9.23 -25.16
N LYS A 41 30.96 7.98 -25.18
CA LYS A 41 30.23 6.82 -24.67
C LYS A 41 29.88 6.92 -23.18
N ASN A 42 30.67 7.63 -22.38
CA ASN A 42 30.50 7.75 -20.92
C ASN A 42 30.37 9.20 -20.43
N CYS A 43 30.02 10.14 -21.31
CA CYS A 43 29.86 11.53 -20.89
C CYS A 43 28.53 11.75 -20.15
N VAL A 44 28.48 12.76 -19.27
CA VAL A 44 27.28 13.08 -18.46
C VAL A 44 26.07 13.41 -19.33
N ILE A 45 26.29 14.00 -20.51
CA ILE A 45 25.22 14.34 -21.45
C ILE A 45 24.61 13.07 -22.05
N GLN A 46 25.44 12.09 -22.39
CA GLN A 46 25.01 10.81 -22.95
C GLN A 46 24.22 9.98 -21.92
N GLU A 47 24.58 10.07 -20.63
CA GLU A 47 23.80 9.49 -19.55
C GLU A 47 22.39 10.11 -19.48
N CYS A 48 22.30 11.45 -19.52
CA CYS A 48 21.01 12.17 -19.55
C CYS A 48 20.14 11.73 -20.73
N PHE A 49 20.74 11.60 -21.92
CA PHE A 49 20.03 11.15 -23.11
C PHE A 49 19.54 9.71 -23.00
N THR A 50 20.37 8.83 -22.45
CA THR A 50 20.01 7.42 -22.22
C THR A 50 18.82 7.31 -21.27
N ARG A 51 18.88 8.00 -20.12
CA ARG A 51 17.78 8.00 -19.15
C ARG A 51 16.48 8.57 -19.71
N LEU A 52 16.57 9.63 -20.53
CA LEU A 52 15.39 10.20 -21.19
C LEU A 52 14.78 9.22 -22.21
N GLY A 53 15.61 8.59 -23.03
CA GLY A 53 15.16 7.60 -24.02
C GLY A 53 14.54 6.35 -23.39
N GLU A 54 15.08 5.89 -22.27
CA GLU A 54 14.49 4.83 -21.45
C GLU A 54 13.14 5.23 -20.87
N TYR A 55 13.04 6.46 -20.32
CA TYR A 55 11.78 6.98 -19.81
C TYR A 55 10.73 7.10 -20.90
N GLU A 56 11.06 7.64 -22.07
CA GLU A 56 10.16 7.67 -23.24
C GLU A 56 9.74 6.26 -23.66
N GLY A 57 10.63 5.27 -23.54
CA GLY A 57 10.38 3.86 -23.80
C GLY A 57 9.32 3.23 -22.88
N THR A 58 9.08 3.80 -21.69
CA THR A 58 7.99 3.37 -20.80
C THR A 58 6.60 3.74 -21.34
N GLY A 59 6.53 4.67 -22.30
CA GLY A 59 5.26 5.20 -22.82
C GLY A 59 4.47 6.04 -21.81
N LEU A 60 5.04 6.33 -20.63
CA LEU A 60 4.39 7.15 -19.61
C LEU A 60 4.57 8.62 -19.94
N THR A 61 3.46 9.30 -20.21
CA THR A 61 3.48 10.77 -20.30
C THR A 61 3.40 11.40 -18.90
N PRO A 62 3.90 12.63 -18.71
CA PRO A 62 3.78 13.33 -17.44
C PRO A 62 2.34 13.43 -16.93
N GLU A 63 1.37 13.62 -17.82
CA GLU A 63 -0.06 13.66 -17.49
C GLU A 63 -0.53 12.30 -16.95
N ARG A 64 -0.09 11.21 -17.57
CA ARG A 64 -0.40 9.85 -17.13
C ARG A 64 0.21 9.54 -15.77
N ILE A 65 1.41 10.04 -15.47
CA ILE A 65 2.02 9.89 -14.14
C ILE A 65 1.19 10.61 -13.08
N ARG A 66 0.78 11.86 -13.35
CA ARG A 66 -0.08 12.62 -12.41
C ARG A 66 -1.42 11.93 -12.18
N GLU A 67 -2.00 11.33 -13.23
CA GLU A 67 -3.21 10.52 -13.13
C GLU A 67 -2.98 9.28 -12.26
N LEU A 68 -1.88 8.55 -12.47
CA LEU A 68 -1.51 7.40 -11.65
C LEU A 68 -1.35 7.79 -10.18
N ASP A 69 -0.64 8.89 -9.87
CA ASP A 69 -0.47 9.37 -8.50
C ASP A 69 -1.80 9.67 -7.82
N ARG A 70 -2.75 10.27 -8.55
CA ARG A 70 -4.10 10.51 -8.06
C ARG A 70 -4.84 9.19 -7.78
N LEU A 71 -4.83 8.25 -8.72
CA LEU A 71 -5.49 6.96 -8.57
C LEU A 71 -4.90 6.14 -7.42
N TYR A 72 -3.58 6.11 -7.28
CA TYR A 72 -2.89 5.45 -6.17
C TYR A 72 -3.27 6.09 -4.83
N SER A 73 -3.34 7.42 -4.76
CA SER A 73 -3.77 8.14 -3.56
C SER A 73 -5.21 7.82 -3.15
N GLU A 74 -6.13 7.74 -4.13
CA GLU A 74 -7.52 7.35 -3.90
C GLU A 74 -7.62 5.89 -3.42
N LYS A 75 -6.92 4.97 -4.08
CA LYS A 75 -6.87 3.54 -3.70
C LYS A 75 -6.27 3.35 -2.32
N TYR A 76 -5.25 4.11 -1.95
CA TYR A 76 -4.66 4.06 -0.62
C TYR A 76 -5.68 4.42 0.46
N ARG A 77 -6.51 5.45 0.24
CA ARG A 77 -7.60 5.82 1.16
C ARG A 77 -8.67 4.72 1.27
N GLU A 78 -9.04 4.09 0.16
CA GLU A 78 -9.98 2.96 0.15
C GLU A 78 -9.43 1.77 0.94
N VAL A 79 -8.19 1.37 0.68
CA VAL A 79 -7.53 0.27 1.40
C VAL A 79 -7.41 0.60 2.89
N ALA A 80 -7.13 1.85 3.26
CA ALA A 80 -7.10 2.26 4.66
C ALA A 80 -8.48 2.11 5.34
N LYS A 81 -9.57 2.44 4.65
CA LYS A 81 -10.95 2.24 5.15
C LYS A 81 -11.26 0.75 5.33
N LEU A 82 -10.91 -0.09 4.35
CA LEU A 82 -11.12 -1.53 4.43
C LEU A 82 -10.30 -2.17 5.56
N ARG A 83 -9.03 -1.80 5.69
CA ARG A 83 -8.17 -2.25 6.79
C ARG A 83 -8.79 -1.90 8.14
N ARG A 84 -9.30 -0.68 8.33
CA ARG A 84 -10.01 -0.29 9.57
C ARG A 84 -11.25 -1.13 9.85
N ARG A 85 -12.01 -1.50 8.82
CA ARG A 85 -13.18 -2.39 8.96
C ARG A 85 -12.77 -3.81 9.36
N ASP A 86 -11.69 -4.30 8.77
CA ASP A 86 -11.24 -5.68 8.92
C ASP A 86 -10.34 -5.89 10.15
N THR A 87 -9.86 -4.81 10.78
CA THR A 87 -9.19 -4.84 12.08
C THR A 87 -10.10 -5.54 13.11
N PRO A 88 -9.65 -6.67 13.68
CA PRO A 88 -10.41 -7.37 14.70
C PRO A 88 -10.67 -6.48 15.91
N VAL A 89 -11.89 -6.55 16.43
CA VAL A 89 -12.30 -5.83 17.63
C VAL A 89 -12.23 -6.78 18.82
N LYS A 90 -11.52 -6.37 19.87
CA LYS A 90 -11.44 -7.15 21.12
C LYS A 90 -12.82 -7.25 21.77
N VAL A 91 -13.20 -8.47 22.13
CA VAL A 91 -14.46 -8.74 22.84
C VAL A 91 -14.31 -8.43 24.33
N LYS A 92 -15.25 -7.66 24.90
CA LYS A 92 -15.33 -7.48 26.35
C LYS A 92 -15.94 -8.73 26.97
N PRO A 93 -15.29 -9.42 27.91
CA PRO A 93 -15.88 -10.58 28.55
C PRO A 93 -17.07 -10.16 29.44
N LEU A 94 -18.17 -10.90 29.38
CA LEU A 94 -19.31 -10.76 30.29
C LEU A 94 -19.31 -11.92 31.29
N GLU A 95 -19.72 -13.12 30.85
CA GLU A 95 -19.89 -14.28 31.73
C GLU A 95 -19.56 -15.62 31.02
N ILE A 96 -19.43 -16.71 31.79
CA ILE A 96 -19.36 -18.08 31.25
C ILE A 96 -20.75 -18.68 31.43
N TYR A 97 -21.34 -19.17 30.35
CA TYR A 97 -22.53 -19.99 30.48
C TYR A 97 -22.10 -21.44 30.73
N HIS A 98 -21.92 -21.75 32.01
CA HIS A 98 -21.41 -23.03 32.51
C HIS A 98 -22.14 -24.29 32.02
N PRO A 99 -23.47 -24.28 31.74
CA PRO A 99 -24.16 -25.48 31.28
C PRO A 99 -23.72 -26.01 29.92
N VAL A 100 -23.11 -25.17 29.07
CA VAL A 100 -22.80 -25.53 27.66
C VAL A 100 -21.34 -25.23 27.28
N GLY A 101 -20.56 -24.60 28.17
CA GLY A 101 -19.12 -24.43 28.01
C GLY A 101 -18.66 -23.34 27.03
N TYR A 102 -19.56 -22.51 26.50
CA TYR A 102 -19.18 -21.38 25.64
C TYR A 102 -18.97 -20.08 26.42
N ARG A 103 -18.11 -19.20 25.88
CA ARG A 103 -17.85 -17.87 26.47
C ARG A 103 -18.83 -16.85 25.90
N VAL A 104 -19.32 -15.97 26.77
CA VAL A 104 -20.19 -14.86 26.40
C VAL A 104 -19.43 -13.55 26.62
N GLY A 105 -19.53 -12.66 25.65
CA GLY A 105 -18.92 -11.35 25.70
C GLY A 105 -19.74 -10.33 24.94
N GLN A 106 -19.19 -9.14 24.83
CA GLN A 106 -19.82 -7.99 24.21
C GLN A 106 -18.93 -7.43 23.11
N CYS A 107 -19.52 -7.16 21.95
CA CYS A 107 -18.83 -6.49 20.86
C CYS A 107 -18.45 -5.06 21.27
N SER A 108 -17.16 -4.70 21.24
CA SER A 108 -16.73 -3.35 21.62
C SER A 108 -17.15 -2.24 20.63
N LYS A 109 -17.72 -2.60 19.47
CA LYS A 109 -18.16 -1.63 18.44
C LYS A 109 -19.64 -1.28 18.55
N CYS A 110 -20.50 -2.27 18.78
CA CYS A 110 -21.97 -2.09 18.76
C CYS A 110 -22.67 -2.61 20.02
N GLU A 111 -21.91 -3.04 21.02
CA GLU A 111 -22.42 -3.52 22.31
C GLU A 111 -23.33 -4.76 22.26
N ASN A 112 -23.52 -5.36 21.07
CA ASN A 112 -24.25 -6.61 20.92
C ASN A 112 -23.55 -7.78 21.64
N ILE A 113 -24.35 -8.70 22.16
CA ILE A 113 -23.87 -9.90 22.84
C ILE A 113 -23.32 -10.87 21.79
N VAL A 114 -22.10 -11.33 22.02
CA VAL A 114 -21.39 -12.25 21.13
C VAL A 114 -20.92 -13.48 21.91
N ARG A 115 -20.79 -14.60 21.21
CA ARG A 115 -20.31 -15.88 21.75
C ARG A 115 -18.98 -16.26 21.11
N ASP A 116 -18.15 -17.03 21.79
CA ASP A 116 -16.77 -17.29 21.34
C ASP A 116 -16.63 -18.13 20.07
N TYR A 117 -17.64 -18.92 19.72
CA TYR A 117 -17.68 -19.56 18.41
C TYR A 117 -17.98 -18.57 17.27
N MET A 118 -18.47 -17.36 17.57
CA MET A 118 -18.73 -16.33 16.57
C MET A 118 -17.43 -15.62 16.20
N LYS A 119 -17.03 -15.75 14.93
CA LYS A 119 -15.85 -15.05 14.36
C LYS A 119 -16.15 -13.59 14.00
N PHE A 120 -17.42 -13.27 13.76
CA PHE A 120 -17.91 -11.95 13.41
C PHE A 120 -19.12 -11.64 14.27
N CYS A 121 -19.34 -10.35 14.57
CA CYS A 121 -20.59 -9.93 15.18
C CYS A 121 -21.66 -9.78 14.10
N PHE A 122 -22.82 -10.38 14.33
CA PHE A 122 -23.93 -10.38 13.36
C PHE A 122 -24.61 -9.01 13.19
N GLU A 123 -24.41 -8.09 14.14
CA GLU A 123 -24.98 -6.74 14.07
C GLU A 123 -24.07 -5.77 13.29
N CYS A 124 -22.82 -5.59 13.75
CA CYS A 124 -21.88 -4.63 13.12
C CYS A 124 -21.10 -5.21 11.93
N GLY A 125 -21.16 -6.52 11.69
CA GLY A 125 -20.31 -7.25 10.73
C GLY A 125 -18.81 -7.26 11.07
N CYS A 126 -18.41 -6.76 12.24
CA CYS A 126 -17.02 -6.60 12.61
C CYS A 126 -16.38 -7.92 13.08
N ARG A 127 -15.13 -8.15 12.69
CA ARG A 127 -14.36 -9.35 13.09
C ARG A 127 -14.07 -9.29 14.58
N LEU A 128 -14.26 -10.40 15.27
CA LEU A 128 -14.12 -10.50 16.73
C LEU A 128 -12.77 -11.13 17.09
N GLU A 129 -12.08 -10.52 18.05
CA GLU A 129 -10.87 -11.06 18.67
C GLU A 129 -11.18 -11.43 20.12
N TRP A 130 -11.10 -12.73 20.41
CA TRP A 130 -11.27 -13.26 21.76
C TRP A 130 -9.89 -13.39 22.40
N GLY A 131 -9.69 -12.73 23.55
CA GLY A 131 -8.47 -12.85 24.33
C GLY A 131 -8.25 -14.26 24.88
N SER A 132 -7.05 -14.48 25.44
CA SER A 132 -6.68 -15.76 26.04
C SER A 132 -7.49 -16.03 27.32
N TRP A 133 -7.49 -17.30 27.76
CA TRP A 133 -8.11 -17.68 29.03
C TRP A 133 -7.48 -16.97 30.24
N GLU A 134 -6.17 -16.73 30.19
CA GLU A 134 -5.41 -16.03 31.25
C GLU A 134 -5.75 -14.54 31.34
N GLU A 135 -5.85 -13.85 30.20
CA GLU A 135 -6.25 -12.43 30.15
C GLU A 135 -7.65 -12.24 30.77
N ARG A 136 -8.52 -13.23 30.58
CA ARG A 136 -9.86 -13.24 31.17
C ARG A 136 -9.84 -13.51 32.67
N GLN A 137 -9.00 -14.44 33.15
CA GLN A 137 -8.86 -14.70 34.59
C GLN A 137 -8.46 -13.41 35.33
N LYS A 138 -7.46 -12.71 34.79
CA LYS A 138 -7.04 -11.38 35.29
C LYS A 138 -8.16 -10.35 35.27
N TRP A 139 -9.09 -10.41 34.32
CA TRP A 139 -10.26 -9.53 34.30
C TRP A 139 -11.27 -9.90 35.40
N LYS A 140 -11.55 -11.19 35.60
CA LYS A 140 -12.42 -11.67 36.68
C LYS A 140 -11.87 -11.28 38.05
N ASP A 141 -10.57 -11.49 38.28
CA ASP A 141 -9.91 -11.16 39.55
C ASP A 141 -9.99 -9.65 39.84
N ARG A 142 -9.81 -8.81 38.82
CA ARG A 142 -9.99 -7.35 38.94
C ARG A 142 -11.43 -6.96 39.27
N MET A 143 -12.42 -7.59 38.63
CA MET A 143 -13.84 -7.34 38.91
C MET A 143 -14.22 -7.75 40.34
N LEU A 144 -13.78 -8.92 40.81
CA LEU A 144 -13.98 -9.39 42.18
C LEU A 144 -13.33 -8.45 43.21
N GLN A 145 -12.10 -8.00 42.96
CA GLN A 145 -11.43 -7.02 43.83
C GLN A 145 -12.19 -5.68 43.89
N ASN A 146 -12.69 -5.19 42.76
CA ASN A 146 -13.45 -3.94 42.70
C ASN A 146 -14.81 -4.06 43.41
N PHE A 147 -15.48 -5.21 43.31
CA PHE A 147 -16.72 -5.49 44.03
C PHE A 147 -16.49 -5.55 45.54
N MET A 148 -15.46 -6.27 46.00
CA MET A 148 -15.09 -6.33 47.42
C MET A 148 -14.70 -4.96 48.00
N LYS A 149 -14.08 -4.08 47.20
CA LYS A 149 -13.77 -2.69 47.61
C LYS A 149 -15.02 -1.81 47.71
N LYS A 150 -16.03 -2.01 46.86
CA LYS A 150 -17.29 -1.25 46.88
C LYS A 150 -18.22 -1.65 48.04
N GLY A 151 -18.14 -2.89 48.52
CA GLY A 151 -18.92 -3.38 49.67
C GLY A 151 -18.38 -3.00 51.06
N ARG A 152 -17.28 -2.22 51.14
CA ARG A 152 -16.67 -1.73 52.39
C ARG A 152 -16.91 -0.23 52.64
N ARG A 153 -17.84 0.40 51.92
CA ARG A 153 -18.21 1.80 52.08
C ARG A 153 -19.63 1.93 52.61
#